data_AF-A0A945HUG8-F1
#
_entry.id   AF-A0A945HUG8-F1
#
_cell.length_a   1.000
_cell.length_b   1.000
_cell.length_c   1.000
_cell.angle_alpha   90.00
_cell.angle_beta   90.00
_cell.angle_gamma   90.00
#
_symmetry.space_group_name_H-M   'P 1'
#
loop_
_entity.id
_entity.type
_entity.pdbx_description
1 polymer ?
#
loop_
_entity_poly.entity_id
_entity_poly.type
_entity_poly.pdbx_seq_one_letter_code
_entity_poly.pdbx_strand_id
1 'polypeptide(L)' 'INTSLTTLLVMLAIFLFGGDSIKGFMFALIIGVAVGTYSSLFVATPIMYDTSKKEEKNK' A
#
# COMPACT_ATOMS: atom_id res chain seq x y z
N ILE A 1 5.80 -2.97 -7.65
CA ILE A 1 4.89 -2.12 -8.47
C ILE A 1 3.68 -2.91 -8.97
N ASN A 2 3.84 -4.11 -9.56
CA ASN A 2 2.67 -4.88 -10.06
C ASN A 2 1.59 -5.15 -9.00
N THR A 3 1.95 -5.61 -7.79
CA THR A 3 0.95 -5.98 -6.77
C THR A 3 0.05 -4.81 -6.35
N SER A 4 0.61 -3.62 -6.15
CA SER A 4 -0.14 -2.43 -5.72
C SER A 4 -1.03 -1.85 -6.83
N LEU A 5 -0.64 -1.99 -8.09
CA LEU A 5 -1.41 -1.50 -9.23
C LEU A 5 -2.66 -2.36 -9.45
N THR A 6 -2.51 -3.69 -9.38
CA THR A 6 -3.61 -4.63 -9.59
C THR A 6 -4.63 -4.56 -8.45
N THR A 7 -4.18 -4.36 -7.19
CA THR A 7 -5.10 -4.21 -6.05
C THR A 7 -5.94 -2.93 -6.14
N LEU A 8 -5.32 -1.81 -6.54
CA LEU A 8 -6.06 -0.56 -6.76
C LEU A 8 -7.13 -0.71 -7.85
N LEU A 9 -6.82 -1.40 -8.94
CA LEU A 9 -7.76 -1.63 -10.05
C LEU A 9 -8.95 -2.51 -9.62
N VAL A 10 -8.69 -3.57 -8.85
CA VAL A 10 -9.74 -4.44 -8.28
C VAL A 10 -10.63 -3.67 -7.31
N MET A 11 -10.05 -2.87 -6.42
CA MET A 11 -10.81 -2.09 -5.44
C MET A 11 -11.68 -1.02 -6.12
N LEU A 12 -11.19 -0.41 -7.20
CA LEU A 12 -11.95 0.54 -7.99
C LEU A 12 -13.15 -0.13 -8.70
N ALA A 13 -12.95 -1.34 -9.23
CA ALA A 13 -14.03 -2.14 -9.81
C ALA A 13 -15.08 -2.51 -8.76
N ILE A 14 -14.67 -2.97 -7.57
CA ILE A 14 -15.62 -3.33 -6.51
C ILE A 14 -16.32 -2.08 -5.93
N PHE A 15 -15.66 -0.92 -5.90
CA PHE A 15 -16.30 0.31 -5.45
C PHE A 15 -17.40 0.79 -6.42
N LEU A 16 -17.18 0.65 -7.73
CA LEU A 16 -18.13 1.06 -8.77
C LEU A 16 -19.25 0.04 -9.00
N PHE A 17 -18.94 -1.26 -8.99
CA PHE A 17 -19.88 -2.35 -9.27
C PHE A 17 -20.41 -3.05 -8.01
N GLY A 18 -19.91 -2.70 -6.83
CA GLY A 18 -20.33 -3.30 -5.56
C GLY A 18 -21.62 -2.71 -5.01
N GLY A 19 -22.43 -3.59 -4.40
CA GLY A 19 -23.67 -3.20 -3.72
C GLY A 19 -23.44 -2.37 -2.44
N ASP A 20 -24.48 -1.69 -1.97
CA ASP A 20 -24.36 -0.71 -0.87
C ASP A 20 -23.79 -1.31 0.43
N SER A 21 -24.03 -2.59 0.70
CA SER A 21 -23.50 -3.28 1.89
C SER A 21 -21.97 -3.37 1.94
N ILE A 22 -21.28 -3.39 0.79
CA ILE A 22 -19.81 -3.53 0.71
C ILE A 22 -19.09 -2.20 0.45
N LYS A 23 -19.80 -1.13 0.10
CA LYS A 23 -19.20 0.19 -0.15
C LYS A 23 -18.48 0.76 1.07
N GLY A 24 -19.07 0.62 2.26
CA GLY A 24 -18.44 1.08 3.52
C GLY A 24 -17.13 0.36 3.82
N PHE A 25 -17.10 -0.96 3.59
CA PHE A 25 -15.89 -1.77 3.75
C PHE A 25 -14.82 -1.42 2.71
N MET A 26 -15.22 -1.26 1.44
CA MET A 26 -14.30 -0.86 0.37
C MET A 26 -13.71 0.53 0.59
N PHE A 27 -14.49 1.48 1.11
CA PHE A 27 -13.99 2.81 1.45
C PHE A 27 -12.87 2.74 2.49
N ALA A 28 -13.04 1.94 3.55
CA ALA A 28 -12.00 1.72 4.56
C ALA A 28 -10.73 1.08 3.96
N LEU A 29 -10.89 0.10 3.07
CA LEU A 29 -9.76 -0.52 2.38
C LEU A 29 -9.02 0.48 1.49
N ILE A 30 -9.73 1.33 0.73
CA ILE A 30 -9.11 2.34 -0.16
C ILE A 30 -8.22 3.28 0.66
N ILE A 31 -8.74 3.78 1.80
CA ILE A 31 -7.95 4.63 2.70
C ILE A 31 -6.74 3.87 3.25
N GLY A 32 -6.91 2.63 3.70
CA GLY A 32 -5.81 1.81 4.23
C GLY A 32 -4.71 1.54 3.20
N VAL A 33 -5.08 1.23 1.96
CA VAL A 33 -4.13 1.00 0.87
C VAL A 33 -3.45 2.30 0.45
N ALA A 34 -4.16 3.44 0.40
CA ALA A 34 -3.55 4.73 0.08
C ALA A 34 -2.47 5.11 1.10
N VAL A 35 -2.79 5.02 2.39
CA VAL A 35 -1.84 5.30 3.50
C VAL A 35 -0.71 4.28 3.52
N GLY A 36 -1.01 2.99 3.37
CA GLY A 36 -0.01 1.91 3.36
C GLY A 36 0.96 2.00 2.17
N THR A 37 0.46 2.37 1.00
CA THR A 37 1.30 2.55 -0.21
C THR A 37 2.22 3.76 -0.04
N TYR A 38 1.71 4.86 0.51
CA TYR A 38 2.54 6.03 0.83
C TYR A 38 3.62 5.67 1.86
N SER A 39 3.26 4.98 2.95
CA SER A 39 4.22 4.55 3.97
C SER A 39 5.28 3.61 3.39
N SER A 40 4.90 2.64 2.57
CA SER A 40 5.86 1.68 2.02
C SER A 40 6.81 2.30 0.99
N LEU A 41 6.38 3.30 0.22
CA LEU A 41 7.25 3.95 -0.77
C LEU A 41 8.16 5.01 -0.15
N PHE A 42 7.67 5.75 0.85
CA PHE A 42 8.40 6.91 1.40
C PHE A 42 9.08 6.62 2.74
N VAL A 43 8.58 5.67 3.53
CA VAL A 43 9.12 5.36 4.87
C VAL A 43 9.94 4.06 4.82
N ALA A 44 9.47 3.01 4.16
CA ALA A 44 10.23 1.75 4.11
C ALA A 44 11.51 1.85 3.27
N THR A 45 11.52 2.61 2.17
CA THR A 45 12.71 2.79 1.32
C THR A 45 13.90 3.42 2.05
N PRO A 46 13.77 4.55 2.78
CA PRO A 46 14.90 5.10 3.55
C PRO A 46 15.26 4.24 4.76
N ILE A 47 14.29 3.61 5.45
CA ILE A 47 14.57 2.72 6.59
C ILE A 47 15.37 1.50 6.14
N MET A 48 15.02 0.91 5.00
CA MET A 48 15.75 -0.22 4.42
C MET A 48 17.16 0.20 4.01
N TYR A 49 17.31 1.37 3.37
CA TYR A 49 18.60 1.90 3.00
C TYR A 49 19.50 2.17 4.22
N ASP A 50 18.96 2.76 5.28
CA ASP A 50 19.71 3.07 6.50
C ASP A 50 20.08 1.80 7.28
N THR A 51 19.19 0.82 7.34
CA THR A 51 19.45 -0.48 7.98
C THR A 51 20.51 -1.28 7.21
N SER A 52 20.44 -1.33 5.88
CA SER A 52 21.42 -2.06 5.05
C SER A 52 22.80 -1.41 5.07
N LYS A 53 22.87 -0.07 5.11
CA LYS A 53 24.14 0.68 5.25
C LYS A 53 24.80 0.49 6.62
N LYS A 54 24.01 0.23 7.67
CA LYS A 54 24.52 -0.03 9.01
C LYS A 54 25.12 -1.44 9.15
N GLU A 55 24.66 -2.41 8.37
CA GLU A 55 25.28 -3.75 8.30
C GLU A 55 26.63 -3.74 7.58
N GLU A 56 26.80 -2.96 6.50
CA GLU A 56 28.10 -2.82 5.81
C GLU A 56 29.17 -2.14 6.66
N LYS A 57 28.80 -1.23 7.56
CA LYS A 57 29.75 -0.51 8.43
C LYS A 57 30.25 -1.32 9.64
N ASN A 58 29.64 -2.47 9.92
CA ASN A 58 29.97 -3.33 11.07
C ASN A 58 30.68 -4.64 10.65
N LYS A 59 31.14 -4.70 9.40
CA LYS A 59 31.92 -5.81 8.82
C LYS A 59 33.29 -5.29 8.38
#